data_AF-A0A9D5EGW5-F1
#
_entry.id   AF-A0A9D5EGW5-F1
#
_cell.length_a   1.000
_cell.length_b   1.000
_cell.length_c   1.000
_cell.angle_alpha   90.00
_cell.angle_beta   90.00
_cell.angle_gamma   90.00
#
_symmetry.space_group_name_H-M   'P 1'
#
loop_
_entity.id
_entity.type
_entity.pdbx_description
1 polymer ?
#
loop_
_entity_poly.entity_id
_entity_poly.type
_entity_poly.pdbx_seq_one_letter_code
_entity_poly.pdbx_strand_id
1 'polypeptide(L)'
;EDIRPSEDLERLRADLAATSQELNFAGEWRHRTKDGALKDVEIRSHRLEWDGREARLAVAFDVTERRQATEELDRFFTLSHDLLCIATKDGKLLRLNPQWARTFGYSLEEMAGRNLAEFLHPDDQALSPAAARELGAGELVDFVNRVRCRDGSYRTLEWRSHRSGDVIYSVARDVTEKRAAEERLRDLSRAIEQSPASVVITDTQGCIQYVNPKFEQLTGYSFSEVRGRNPRILKSGATSGQEYGELWSTILAGEIWEGEFENRRKDGSMYLERATISPVRDEAGVIRHFVAVKEDITERRALELKLVQAQKLEAIGLLAGGVAHDFNNLLTVINGYSELLSANPALPEELRKQVRTIFEAGEQAAGLTRRLLALGRQQAGPPAVVDLNQVADDLRDFYR
;
A
#
# COMPACT_ATOMS: atom_id res chain seq x y z
N GLU A 1 65.48 17.94 33.97
CA GLU A 1 64.02 18.04 33.81
C GLU A 1 63.44 16.66 34.06
N ASP A 2 62.39 16.57 34.86
CA ASP A 2 61.81 15.28 35.21
C ASP A 2 61.25 14.62 33.94
N ILE A 3 61.55 13.34 33.75
CA ILE A 3 60.98 12.53 32.68
C ILE A 3 59.49 12.29 32.90
N ARG A 4 58.89 12.74 34.02
CA ARG A 4 57.45 12.63 34.29
C ARG A 4 56.76 14.00 34.23
N PRO A 5 55.47 14.05 33.83
CA PRO A 5 54.65 15.24 34.02
C PRO A 5 54.62 15.69 35.48
N SER A 6 54.53 16.99 35.73
CA SER A 6 54.47 17.56 37.07
C SER A 6 53.29 17.04 37.90
N GLU A 7 52.20 16.67 37.25
CA GLU A 7 51.00 16.07 37.86
C GLU A 7 51.28 14.70 38.50
N ASP A 8 52.25 13.94 37.96
CA ASP A 8 52.53 12.57 38.40
C ASP A 8 53.56 12.53 39.55
N LEU A 9 54.10 13.69 39.98
CA LEU A 9 55.15 13.78 41.00
C LEU A 9 54.67 13.41 42.41
N GLU A 10 53.45 13.78 42.79
CA GLU A 10 52.90 13.40 44.10
C GLU A 10 52.66 11.90 44.17
N ARG A 11 52.11 11.32 43.10
CA ARG A 11 51.90 9.87 42.96
C ARG A 11 53.23 9.12 42.97
N LEU A 12 54.29 9.65 42.34
CA LEU A 12 55.63 9.08 42.39
C LEU A 12 56.19 9.05 43.81
N ARG A 13 56.10 10.15 44.55
CA ARG A 13 56.62 10.21 45.94
C ARG A 13 55.91 9.19 46.83
N ALA A 14 54.58 9.04 46.68
CA ALA A 14 53.81 8.04 47.40
C ALA A 14 54.23 6.60 47.03
N ASP A 15 54.41 6.30 45.75
CA ASP A 15 54.86 4.99 45.27
C ASP A 15 56.26 4.63 45.81
N LEU A 16 57.20 5.60 45.74
CA LEU A 16 58.57 5.43 46.26
C LEU A 16 58.59 5.15 47.76
N ALA A 17 57.74 5.85 48.54
CA ALA A 17 57.64 5.69 49.99
C ALA A 17 56.95 4.38 50.41
N ALA A 18 55.98 3.91 49.62
CA ALA A 18 55.27 2.65 49.87
C ALA A 18 56.08 1.40 49.48
N THR A 19 57.15 1.57 48.70
CA THR A 19 57.93 0.42 48.22
C THR A 19 58.87 -0.13 49.32
N SER A 20 58.48 -1.25 49.93
CA SER A 20 59.30 -2.00 50.90
C SER A 20 59.89 -3.31 50.36
N GLN A 21 59.49 -3.74 49.16
CA GLN A 21 59.87 -5.01 48.56
C GLN A 21 61.07 -4.90 47.63
N GLU A 22 61.83 -5.99 47.49
CA GLU A 22 62.96 -6.08 46.56
C GLU A 22 62.51 -5.85 45.10
N LEU A 23 61.39 -6.45 44.67
CA LEU A 23 60.77 -6.23 43.35
C LEU A 23 59.45 -5.47 43.49
N ASN A 24 59.29 -4.36 42.76
CA ASN A 24 58.10 -3.52 42.75
C ASN A 24 57.50 -3.39 41.35
N PHE A 25 56.19 -3.50 41.29
CA PHE A 25 55.38 -3.24 40.11
C PHE A 25 54.63 -1.93 40.30
N ALA A 26 55.17 -0.84 39.77
CA ALA A 26 54.63 0.51 39.98
C ALA A 26 53.41 0.79 39.06
N GLY A 27 53.05 -0.14 38.19
CA GLY A 27 51.96 0.01 37.22
C GLY A 27 52.31 0.95 36.07
N GLU A 28 51.30 1.60 35.52
CA GLU A 28 51.40 2.47 34.34
C GLU A 28 51.64 3.94 34.71
N TRP A 29 52.57 4.58 34.01
CA TRP A 29 53.03 5.95 34.22
C TRP A 29 53.15 6.69 32.89
N ARG A 30 53.18 8.02 32.95
CA ARG A 30 53.44 8.85 31.76
C ARG A 30 54.87 9.35 31.82
N HIS A 31 55.65 9.08 30.77
CA HIS A 31 56.99 9.61 30.57
C HIS A 31 57.01 10.63 29.44
N ARG A 32 57.76 11.71 29.61
CA ARG A 32 58.03 12.74 28.62
C ARG A 32 59.38 12.44 27.95
N THR A 33 59.39 12.34 26.63
CA THR A 33 60.62 12.20 25.85
C THR A 33 61.37 13.53 25.80
N LYS A 34 62.63 13.50 25.36
CA LYS A 34 63.45 14.71 25.15
C LYS A 34 62.77 15.74 24.23
N ASP A 35 62.00 15.27 23.26
CA ASP A 35 61.29 16.11 22.29
C ASP A 35 59.91 16.57 22.80
N GLY A 36 59.57 16.30 24.07
CA GLY A 36 58.35 16.74 24.73
C GLY A 36 57.13 15.83 24.56
N ALA A 37 57.22 14.75 23.76
CA ALA A 37 56.13 13.80 23.56
C ALA A 37 55.87 12.98 24.83
N LEU A 38 54.60 12.68 25.11
CA LEU A 38 54.21 11.81 26.21
C LEU A 38 54.09 10.36 25.73
N LYS A 39 54.63 9.44 26.52
CA LYS A 39 54.54 7.99 26.35
C LYS A 39 53.93 7.37 27.60
N ASP A 40 52.98 6.47 27.41
CA ASP A 40 52.50 5.59 28.47
C ASP A 40 53.51 4.45 28.64
N VAL A 41 54.02 4.28 29.86
CA VAL A 41 55.01 3.26 30.19
C VAL A 41 54.59 2.41 31.39
N GLU A 42 54.81 1.11 31.31
CA GLU A 42 54.67 0.20 32.46
C GLU A 42 56.03 0.10 33.16
N ILE A 43 56.09 0.46 34.45
CA ILE A 43 57.35 0.51 35.20
C ILE A 43 57.46 -0.68 36.15
N ARG A 44 58.56 -1.41 36.00
CA ARG A 44 59.03 -2.41 36.97
C ARG A 44 60.30 -1.92 37.60
N SER A 45 60.42 -2.03 38.91
CA SER A 45 61.63 -1.57 39.60
C SER A 45 62.12 -2.56 40.64
N HIS A 46 63.43 -2.62 40.82
CA HIS A 46 64.09 -3.47 41.80
C HIS A 46 65.04 -2.63 42.65
N ARG A 47 64.97 -2.74 43.97
CA ARG A 47 65.92 -2.07 44.87
C ARG A 47 67.19 -2.91 44.94
N LEU A 48 68.35 -2.27 44.82
CA LEU A 48 69.65 -2.93 44.87
C LEU A 48 70.68 -2.01 45.54
N GLU A 49 71.77 -2.59 46.04
CA GLU A 49 72.91 -1.81 46.51
C GLU A 49 73.92 -1.67 45.37
N TRP A 50 74.28 -0.43 45.03
CA TRP A 50 75.26 -0.13 44.00
C TRP A 50 76.32 0.80 44.59
N ASP A 51 77.56 0.31 44.66
CA ASP A 51 78.71 1.05 45.19
C ASP A 51 78.49 1.58 46.62
N GLY A 52 77.93 0.75 47.50
CA GLY A 52 77.66 1.09 48.91
C GLY A 52 76.49 2.06 49.12
N ARG A 53 75.67 2.29 48.09
CA ARG A 53 74.48 3.17 48.14
C ARG A 53 73.23 2.41 47.74
N GLU A 54 72.12 2.70 48.42
CA GLU A 54 70.81 2.23 47.97
C GLU A 54 70.47 2.83 46.61
N ALA A 55 70.24 1.96 45.63
CA ALA A 55 69.86 2.29 44.28
C ALA A 55 68.56 1.55 43.89
N ARG A 56 67.93 2.01 42.81
CA ARG A 56 66.76 1.36 42.22
C ARG A 56 66.94 1.23 40.73
N LEU A 57 66.98 0.00 40.23
CA LEU A 57 66.90 -0.28 38.80
C LEU A 57 65.44 -0.19 38.38
N ALA A 58 65.11 0.70 37.45
CA ALA A 58 63.78 0.82 36.87
C ALA A 58 63.82 0.46 35.38
N VAL A 59 62.93 -0.42 34.95
CA VAL A 59 62.70 -0.78 33.55
C VAL A 59 61.32 -0.24 33.17
N ALA A 60 61.26 0.53 32.09
CA ALA A 60 60.03 1.11 31.56
C ALA A 60 59.72 0.46 30.20
N PHE A 61 58.56 -0.18 30.08
CA PHE A 61 58.06 -0.73 28.81
C PHE A 61 57.11 0.28 28.18
N ASP A 62 57.35 0.69 26.94
CA ASP A 62 56.43 1.54 26.20
C ASP A 62 55.16 0.76 25.87
N VAL A 63 54.02 1.26 26.35
CA VAL A 63 52.68 0.67 26.13
C VAL A 63 51.74 1.64 25.41
N THR A 64 52.27 2.74 24.88
CA THR A 64 51.50 3.84 24.26
C THR A 64 50.61 3.33 23.12
N GLU A 65 51.19 2.60 22.16
CA GLU A 65 50.45 2.07 21.00
C GLU A 65 49.35 1.09 21.42
N ARG A 66 49.66 0.17 22.35
CA ARG A 66 48.69 -0.80 22.88
C ARG A 66 47.52 -0.12 23.57
N ARG A 67 47.79 0.92 24.36
CA ARG A 67 46.77 1.69 25.08
C ARG A 67 45.89 2.47 24.12
N GLN A 68 46.49 3.21 23.18
CA GLN A 68 45.75 3.98 22.18
C GLN A 68 44.85 3.08 21.33
N ALA A 69 45.35 1.92 20.87
CA ALA A 69 44.56 0.96 20.12
C ALA A 69 43.38 0.39 20.93
N THR A 70 43.60 0.12 22.23
CA THR A 70 42.52 -0.38 23.12
C THR A 70 41.44 0.68 23.34
N GLU A 71 41.83 1.93 23.62
CA GLU A 71 40.90 3.05 23.81
C GLU A 71 40.14 3.39 22.52
N GLU A 72 40.80 3.27 21.36
CA GLU A 72 40.18 3.49 20.06
C GLU A 72 39.12 2.41 19.76
N LEU A 73 39.44 1.13 19.97
CA LEU A 73 38.47 0.04 19.84
C LEU A 73 37.27 0.20 20.78
N ASP A 74 37.52 0.59 22.03
CA ASP A 74 36.47 0.85 23.02
C ASP A 74 35.54 1.99 22.58
N ARG A 75 36.13 3.02 21.98
CA ARG A 75 35.41 4.17 21.43
C ARG A 75 34.57 3.80 20.22
N PHE A 76 35.10 3.02 19.27
CA PHE A 76 34.33 2.49 18.15
C PHE A 76 33.15 1.63 18.61
N PHE A 77 33.39 0.75 19.59
CA PHE A 77 32.35 -0.09 20.16
C PHE A 77 31.22 0.77 20.76
N THR A 78 31.59 1.80 21.51
CA THR A 78 30.66 2.66 22.26
C THR A 78 29.87 3.62 21.36
N LEU A 79 30.50 4.18 20.33
CA LEU A 79 29.90 5.20 19.44
C LEU A 79 29.08 4.61 18.28
N SER A 80 29.17 3.30 18.04
CA SER A 80 28.43 2.64 16.97
C SER A 80 26.91 2.84 17.12
N HIS A 81 26.24 3.14 16.00
CA HIS A 81 24.78 3.17 15.91
C HIS A 81 24.19 1.79 15.61
N ASP A 82 25.01 0.84 15.14
CA ASP A 82 24.65 -0.58 15.10
C ASP A 82 24.81 -1.17 16.50
N LEU A 83 23.98 -2.16 16.83
CA LEU A 83 24.00 -2.88 18.09
C LEU A 83 25.16 -3.87 18.09
N LEU A 84 26.15 -3.61 18.92
CA LEU A 84 27.33 -4.47 19.04
C LEU A 84 27.20 -5.30 20.30
N CYS A 85 27.41 -6.61 20.18
CA CYS A 85 27.50 -7.48 21.34
C CYS A 85 28.57 -8.54 21.22
N ILE A 86 29.05 -8.96 22.39
CA ILE A 86 29.87 -10.14 22.58
C ILE A 86 29.06 -11.07 23.47
N ALA A 87 28.87 -12.31 23.04
CA ALA A 87 28.16 -13.33 23.80
C ALA A 87 28.99 -14.61 23.92
N THR A 88 28.64 -15.48 24.86
CA THR A 88 29.19 -16.84 24.88
C THR A 88 28.57 -17.68 23.76
N LYS A 89 29.18 -18.83 23.43
CA LYS A 89 28.59 -19.82 22.52
C LYS A 89 27.17 -20.29 22.91
N ASP A 90 26.82 -20.17 24.19
CA ASP A 90 25.50 -20.54 24.71
C ASP A 90 24.48 -19.38 24.64
N GLY A 91 24.88 -18.22 24.11
CA GLY A 91 24.01 -17.05 23.91
C GLY A 91 23.95 -16.10 25.12
N LYS A 92 24.82 -16.27 26.12
CA LYS A 92 24.89 -15.37 27.28
C LYS A 92 25.59 -14.07 26.90
N LEU A 93 24.92 -12.94 27.08
CA LEU A 93 25.43 -11.62 26.73
C LEU A 93 26.58 -11.23 27.68
N LEU A 94 27.80 -11.06 27.17
CA LEU A 94 28.98 -10.68 27.95
C LEU A 94 29.20 -9.17 27.94
N ARG A 95 29.08 -8.57 26.75
CA ARG A 95 29.33 -7.14 26.56
C ARG A 95 28.37 -6.60 25.51
N LEU A 96 27.82 -5.43 25.79
CA LEU A 96 26.85 -4.73 24.97
C LEU A 96 27.28 -3.28 24.84
N ASN A 97 27.13 -2.68 23.66
CA ASN A 97 27.33 -1.24 23.52
C ASN A 97 26.09 -0.45 24.00
N PRO A 98 26.21 0.87 24.27
CA PRO A 98 25.09 1.69 24.78
C PRO A 98 23.86 1.73 23.87
N GLN A 99 24.02 1.42 22.58
CA GLN A 99 22.92 1.38 21.62
C GLN A 99 21.84 0.37 22.00
N TRP A 100 22.20 -0.73 22.68
CA TRP A 100 21.23 -1.69 23.22
C TRP A 100 20.25 -1.03 24.18
N ALA A 101 20.75 -0.23 25.12
CA ALA A 101 19.90 0.44 26.10
C ALA A 101 18.98 1.48 25.45
N ARG A 102 19.50 2.22 24.47
CA ARG A 102 18.72 3.21 23.70
C ARG A 102 17.61 2.56 22.86
N THR A 103 17.89 1.39 22.28
CA THR A 103 16.96 0.72 21.35
C THR A 103 15.86 -0.05 22.08
N PHE A 104 16.20 -0.76 23.16
CA PHE A 104 15.26 -1.67 23.83
C PHE A 104 14.69 -1.14 25.15
N GLY A 105 15.28 -0.08 25.72
CA GLY A 105 14.85 0.49 27.01
C GLY A 105 15.25 -0.33 28.25
N TYR A 106 16.02 -1.39 28.08
CA TYR A 106 16.69 -2.10 29.18
C TYR A 106 18.02 -1.42 29.51
N SER A 107 18.43 -1.43 30.77
CA SER A 107 19.80 -1.11 31.12
C SER A 107 20.74 -2.22 30.66
N LEU A 108 22.01 -1.88 30.39
CA LEU A 108 23.01 -2.89 30.01
C LEU A 108 23.24 -3.91 31.14
N GLU A 109 23.10 -3.48 32.40
CA GLU A 109 23.22 -4.33 33.60
C GLU A 109 22.09 -5.36 33.68
N GLU A 110 20.85 -4.98 33.33
CA GLU A 110 19.70 -5.90 33.28
C GLU A 110 19.85 -6.97 32.19
N MET A 111 20.63 -6.70 31.15
CA MET A 111 20.84 -7.61 30.01
C MET A 111 22.14 -8.41 30.13
N ALA A 112 23.18 -7.83 30.70
CA ALA A 112 24.48 -8.47 30.88
C ALA A 112 24.34 -9.75 31.71
N GLY A 113 24.94 -10.83 31.22
CA GLY A 113 24.88 -12.14 31.84
C GLY A 113 23.58 -12.92 31.62
N ARG A 114 22.58 -12.37 30.93
CA ARG A 114 21.36 -13.12 30.56
C ARG A 114 21.49 -13.72 29.17
N ASN A 115 20.62 -14.69 28.87
CA ASN A 115 20.58 -15.29 27.55
C ASN A 115 19.78 -14.40 26.59
N LEU A 116 20.31 -14.12 25.39
CA LEU A 116 19.60 -13.36 24.36
C LEU A 116 18.22 -13.97 24.04
N ALA A 117 18.10 -15.30 24.09
CA ALA A 117 16.84 -16.02 23.82
C ALA A 117 15.67 -15.59 24.72
N GLU A 118 15.93 -15.10 25.94
CA GLU A 118 14.90 -14.59 26.86
C GLU A 118 14.22 -13.32 26.36
N PHE A 119 14.89 -12.59 25.47
CA PHE A 119 14.41 -11.34 24.89
C PHE A 119 13.84 -11.56 23.48
N LEU A 120 13.90 -12.77 22.93
CA LEU A 120 13.38 -13.04 21.58
C LEU A 120 11.87 -13.22 21.56
N HIS A 121 11.28 -12.92 20.40
CA HIS A 121 9.91 -13.30 20.09
C HIS A 121 9.74 -14.84 20.21
N PRO A 122 8.62 -15.36 20.76
CA PRO A 122 8.41 -16.79 20.95
C PRO A 122 8.73 -17.66 19.73
N ASP A 123 8.26 -17.27 18.54
CA ASP A 123 8.53 -18.00 17.29
C ASP A 123 10.02 -18.04 16.91
N ASP A 124 10.81 -17.08 17.40
CA ASP A 124 12.22 -16.92 17.03
C ASP A 124 13.15 -17.56 18.08
N GLN A 125 12.62 -18.04 19.21
CA GLN A 125 13.41 -18.66 20.29
C GLN A 125 14.14 -19.93 19.84
N ALA A 126 13.60 -20.65 18.85
CA ALA A 126 14.24 -21.83 18.27
C ALA A 126 15.40 -21.49 17.31
N LEU A 127 15.41 -20.28 16.74
CA LEU A 127 16.37 -19.86 15.71
C LEU A 127 17.74 -19.52 16.31
N SER A 128 17.78 -18.93 17.51
CA SER A 128 19.04 -18.47 18.11
C SER A 128 19.96 -19.61 18.59
N PRO A 129 19.47 -20.68 19.24
CA PRO A 129 20.31 -21.83 19.59
C PRO A 129 20.77 -22.60 18.36
N ALA A 130 19.96 -22.66 17.30
CA ALA A 130 20.33 -23.29 16.04
C ALA A 130 21.44 -22.51 15.34
N ALA A 131 21.29 -21.19 15.16
CA ALA A 131 22.32 -20.35 14.58
C ALA A 131 23.63 -20.39 15.38
N ALA A 132 23.57 -20.36 16.72
CA ALA A 132 24.74 -20.46 17.58
C ALA A 132 25.45 -21.83 17.51
N ARG A 133 24.71 -22.91 17.28
CA ARG A 133 25.25 -24.27 17.10
C ARG A 133 25.83 -24.49 15.69
N GLU A 134 25.22 -23.88 14.68
CA GLU A 134 25.68 -23.94 13.30
C GLU A 134 26.90 -23.05 13.04
N LEU A 135 27.18 -22.06 13.90
CA LEU A 135 28.40 -21.25 13.86
C LEU A 135 29.66 -22.09 14.15
N GLY A 136 30.28 -22.57 13.06
CA GLY A 136 31.62 -23.13 13.06
C GLY A 136 32.66 -22.10 13.54
N ALA A 137 33.76 -22.58 14.13
CA ALA A 137 34.84 -21.68 14.53
C ALA A 137 35.41 -20.97 13.29
N GLY A 138 35.34 -19.64 13.27
CA GLY A 138 35.81 -18.83 12.15
C GLY A 138 34.77 -18.48 11.08
N GLU A 139 33.56 -19.03 11.14
CA GLU A 139 32.52 -18.76 10.13
C GLU A 139 31.75 -17.47 10.42
N LEU A 140 31.23 -16.86 9.35
CA LEU A 140 30.37 -15.69 9.38
C LEU A 140 28.95 -16.12 9.04
N VAL A 141 28.00 -15.82 9.92
CA VAL A 141 26.59 -16.19 9.73
C VAL A 141 25.71 -14.95 9.84
N ASP A 142 24.86 -14.78 8.83
CA ASP A 142 23.84 -13.75 8.78
C ASP A 142 22.47 -14.38 9.10
N PHE A 143 21.71 -13.76 10.01
CA PHE A 143 20.37 -14.23 10.39
C PHE A 143 19.49 -13.08 10.86
N VAL A 144 18.18 -13.34 10.98
CA VAL A 144 17.20 -12.34 11.39
C VAL A 144 16.36 -12.88 12.53
N ASN A 145 16.11 -12.05 13.54
CA ASN A 145 15.19 -12.35 14.63
C ASN A 145 14.50 -11.08 15.14
N ARG A 146 13.51 -11.25 16.00
CA ARG A 146 12.80 -10.18 16.68
C ARG A 146 13.16 -10.17 18.16
N VAL A 147 13.63 -9.03 18.63
CA VAL A 147 13.98 -8.78 20.04
C VAL A 147 12.92 -7.88 20.66
N ARG A 148 12.42 -8.28 21.83
CA ARG A 148 11.41 -7.58 22.60
C ARG A 148 12.03 -6.39 23.34
N CYS A 149 11.36 -5.26 23.31
CA CYS A 149 11.67 -4.07 24.10
C CYS A 149 11.00 -4.15 25.48
N ARG A 150 11.43 -3.29 26.41
CA ARG A 150 10.86 -3.20 27.76
C ARG A 150 9.36 -2.86 27.75
N ASP A 151 8.90 -2.10 26.77
CA ASP A 151 7.50 -1.73 26.58
C ASP A 151 6.62 -2.84 25.96
N GLY A 152 7.23 -3.99 25.59
CA GLY A 152 6.55 -5.12 24.98
C GLY A 152 6.51 -5.09 23.44
N SER A 153 6.94 -4.00 22.80
CA SER A 153 7.12 -3.94 21.35
C SER A 153 8.29 -4.83 20.90
N TYR A 154 8.36 -5.13 19.60
CA TYR A 154 9.44 -5.93 19.02
C TYR A 154 10.20 -5.14 17.97
N ARG A 155 11.54 -5.28 17.97
CA ARG A 155 12.41 -4.81 16.90
C ARG A 155 12.96 -5.99 16.12
N THR A 156 12.91 -5.89 14.80
CA THR A 156 13.53 -6.85 13.90
C THR A 156 14.99 -6.50 13.71
N LEU A 157 15.87 -7.40 14.08
CA LEU A 157 17.31 -7.24 13.95
C LEU A 157 17.84 -8.14 12.84
N GLU A 158 18.67 -7.55 11.98
CA GLU A 158 19.50 -8.26 11.03
C GLU A 158 20.91 -8.39 11.60
N TRP A 159 21.36 -9.62 11.77
CA TRP A 159 22.59 -9.98 12.46
C TRP A 159 23.66 -10.37 11.48
N ARG A 160 24.90 -10.04 11.83
CA ARG A 160 26.12 -10.64 11.32
C ARG A 160 26.98 -11.08 12.48
N SER A 161 27.21 -12.37 12.59
CA SER A 161 27.90 -12.97 13.74
C SER A 161 29.13 -13.75 13.30
N HIS A 162 30.19 -13.65 14.09
CA HIS A 162 31.44 -14.36 13.91
C HIS A 162 31.88 -15.00 15.21
N ARG A 163 32.20 -16.29 15.18
CA ARG A 163 32.66 -17.03 16.36
C ARG A 163 34.18 -17.11 16.40
N SER A 164 34.75 -16.73 17.54
CA SER A 164 36.17 -16.91 17.85
C SER A 164 36.33 -17.58 19.21
N GLY A 165 36.72 -18.86 19.20
CA GLY A 165 36.78 -19.69 20.41
C GLY A 165 35.41 -19.92 21.05
N ASP A 166 35.29 -19.58 22.35
CA ASP A 166 34.06 -19.70 23.14
C ASP A 166 33.18 -18.44 23.13
N VAL A 167 33.59 -17.39 22.41
CA VAL A 167 32.85 -16.14 22.27
C VAL A 167 32.37 -15.91 20.85
N ILE A 168 31.22 -15.25 20.75
CA ILE A 168 30.58 -14.82 19.51
C ILE A 168 30.58 -13.30 19.50
N TYR A 169 31.14 -12.72 18.44
CA TYR A 169 31.09 -11.29 18.15
C TYR A 169 29.95 -11.05 17.17
N SER A 170 29.04 -10.16 17.50
CA SER A 170 27.86 -9.92 16.70
C SER A 170 27.64 -8.42 16.49
N VAL A 171 27.29 -8.09 15.25
CA VAL A 171 26.78 -6.78 14.86
C VAL A 171 25.33 -6.99 14.45
N ALA A 172 24.42 -6.20 15.01
CA ALA A 172 23.03 -6.23 14.63
C ALA A 172 22.54 -4.84 14.23
N ARG A 173 21.75 -4.78 13.16
CA ARG A 173 21.09 -3.56 12.70
C ARG A 173 19.60 -3.67 12.91
N ASP A 174 19.00 -2.64 13.51
CA ASP A 174 17.54 -2.52 13.57
C ASP A 174 17.01 -2.18 12.18
N VAL A 175 16.22 -3.10 11.61
CA VAL A 175 15.59 -2.96 10.29
C VAL A 175 14.07 -2.86 10.38
N THR A 176 13.53 -2.63 11.58
CA THR A 176 12.08 -2.60 11.85
C THR A 176 11.38 -1.53 11.02
N GLU A 177 11.85 -0.29 11.10
CA GLU A 177 11.23 0.84 10.39
C GLU A 177 11.40 0.71 8.88
N LYS A 178 12.59 0.28 8.43
CA LYS A 178 12.88 0.04 7.02
C LYS A 178 11.93 -1.02 6.44
N ARG A 179 11.81 -2.18 7.10
CA ARG A 179 10.93 -3.26 6.64
C ARG A 179 9.46 -2.84 6.70
N ALA A 180 9.02 -2.20 7.77
CA ALA A 180 7.65 -1.71 7.88
C ALA A 180 7.32 -0.64 6.81
N ALA A 181 8.29 0.18 6.39
CA ALA A 181 8.12 1.13 5.29
C ALA A 181 8.07 0.41 3.94
N GLU A 182 8.95 -0.55 3.70
CA GLU A 182 8.95 -1.38 2.48
C GLU A 182 7.66 -2.19 2.33
N GLU A 183 7.15 -2.77 3.40
CA GLU A 183 5.86 -3.49 3.41
C GLU A 183 4.70 -2.54 3.13
N ARG A 184 4.64 -1.38 3.79
CA ARG A 184 3.62 -0.35 3.50
C ARG A 184 3.65 0.09 2.04
N LEU A 185 4.83 0.30 1.46
CA LEU A 185 4.95 0.64 0.04
C LEU A 185 4.47 -0.50 -0.87
N ARG A 186 4.79 -1.75 -0.54
CA ARG A 186 4.28 -2.93 -1.27
C ARG A 186 2.77 -3.05 -1.16
N ASP A 187 2.19 -2.80 0.01
CA ASP A 187 0.74 -2.83 0.23
C ASP A 187 0.02 -1.78 -0.59
N LEU A 188 0.52 -0.54 -0.58
CA LEU A 188 -0.02 0.55 -1.40
C LEU A 188 0.11 0.25 -2.90
N SER A 189 1.25 -0.29 -3.34
CA SER A 189 1.46 -0.70 -4.72
C SER A 189 0.46 -1.78 -5.13
N ARG A 190 0.26 -2.80 -4.29
CA ARG A 190 -0.71 -3.87 -4.54
C ARG A 190 -2.14 -3.33 -4.60
N ALA A 191 -2.50 -2.41 -3.71
CA ALA A 191 -3.82 -1.79 -3.70
C ALA A 191 -4.11 -1.00 -4.98
N ILE A 192 -3.11 -0.29 -5.53
CA ILE A 192 -3.25 0.43 -6.81
C ILE A 192 -3.35 -0.54 -7.99
N GLU A 193 -2.51 -1.57 -8.02
CA GLU A 193 -2.49 -2.55 -9.11
C GLU A 193 -3.75 -3.41 -9.17
N GLN A 194 -4.33 -3.73 -8.01
CA GLN A 194 -5.57 -4.53 -7.89
C GLN A 194 -6.83 -3.66 -7.84
N SER A 195 -6.71 -2.34 -7.98
CA SER A 195 -7.85 -1.44 -7.95
C SER A 195 -8.84 -1.75 -9.08
N PRO A 196 -10.16 -1.81 -8.81
CA PRO A 196 -11.17 -1.95 -9.85
C PRO A 196 -11.32 -0.67 -10.70
N ALA A 197 -10.77 0.46 -10.24
CA ALA A 197 -10.73 1.71 -10.97
C ALA A 197 -9.43 1.83 -11.80
N SER A 198 -9.53 2.49 -12.94
CA SER A 198 -8.38 2.86 -13.76
C SER A 198 -7.64 4.02 -13.10
N VAL A 199 -6.35 3.85 -12.83
CA VAL A 199 -5.50 4.85 -12.17
C VAL A 199 -4.43 5.30 -13.15
N VAL A 200 -4.28 6.61 -13.30
CA VAL A 200 -3.27 7.25 -14.16
C VAL A 200 -2.55 8.33 -13.37
N ILE A 201 -1.23 8.30 -13.37
CA ILE A 201 -0.39 9.34 -12.75
C ILE A 201 0.35 10.07 -13.86
N THR A 202 0.31 11.39 -13.82
CA THR A 202 0.98 12.27 -14.79
C THR A 202 1.89 13.28 -14.11
N ASP A 203 2.84 13.85 -14.83
CA ASP A 203 3.56 15.05 -14.40
C ASP A 203 2.70 16.31 -14.52
N THR A 204 3.26 17.47 -14.17
CA THR A 204 2.57 18.78 -14.24
C THR A 204 2.23 19.23 -15.66
N GLN A 205 2.80 18.59 -16.70
CA GLN A 205 2.48 18.84 -18.11
C GLN A 205 1.45 17.83 -18.66
N GLY A 206 0.98 16.91 -17.82
CA GLY A 206 0.05 15.86 -18.20
C GLY A 206 0.69 14.72 -18.97
N CYS A 207 2.00 14.51 -18.88
CA CYS A 207 2.66 13.35 -19.46
C CYS A 207 2.52 12.15 -18.50
N ILE A 208 2.04 11.02 -19.01
CA ILE A 208 1.80 9.81 -18.22
C ILE A 208 3.12 9.25 -17.70
N GLN A 209 3.21 9.12 -16.37
CA GLN A 209 4.33 8.51 -15.67
C GLN A 209 4.01 7.11 -15.17
N TYR A 210 2.73 6.81 -14.90
CA TYR A 210 2.28 5.49 -14.47
C TYR A 210 0.81 5.26 -14.85
N VAL A 211 0.46 4.01 -15.15
CA VAL A 211 -0.92 3.53 -15.24
C VAL A 211 -1.02 2.17 -14.54
N ASN A 212 -2.15 1.86 -13.93
CA ASN A 212 -2.37 0.54 -13.33
C ASN A 212 -2.86 -0.51 -14.36
N PRO A 213 -2.84 -1.81 -14.04
CA PRO A 213 -3.31 -2.86 -14.95
C PRO A 213 -4.77 -2.67 -15.41
N LYS A 214 -5.62 -2.07 -14.57
CA LYS A 214 -7.01 -1.78 -14.94
C LYS A 214 -7.10 -0.80 -16.11
N PHE A 215 -6.23 0.21 -16.19
CA PHE A 215 -6.15 1.11 -17.34
C PHE A 215 -5.83 0.34 -18.63
N GLU A 216 -4.87 -0.59 -18.59
CA GLU A 216 -4.47 -1.35 -19.77
C GLU A 216 -5.60 -2.27 -20.24
N GLN A 217 -6.25 -2.98 -19.32
CA GLN A 217 -7.42 -3.82 -19.61
C GLN A 217 -8.58 -3.03 -20.18
N LEU A 218 -8.82 -1.83 -19.62
CA LEU A 218 -9.92 -0.97 -20.03
C LEU A 218 -9.66 -0.36 -21.41
N THR A 219 -8.48 0.22 -21.64
CA THR A 219 -8.22 1.03 -22.83
C THR A 219 -7.60 0.24 -23.98
N GLY A 220 -7.01 -0.92 -23.69
CA GLY A 220 -6.24 -1.72 -24.64
C GLY A 220 -4.81 -1.21 -24.90
N TYR A 221 -4.41 -0.11 -24.26
CA TYR A 221 -3.05 0.42 -24.35
C TYR A 221 -2.17 -0.11 -23.23
N SER A 222 -0.98 -0.59 -23.58
CA SER A 222 0.03 -0.96 -22.58
C SER A 222 0.75 0.28 -22.03
N PHE A 223 1.31 0.16 -20.82
CA PHE A 223 2.06 1.22 -20.17
C PHE A 223 3.24 1.69 -21.03
N SER A 224 3.96 0.77 -21.68
CA SER A 224 5.09 1.10 -22.55
C SER A 224 4.68 1.95 -23.76
N GLU A 225 3.45 1.81 -24.26
CA GLU A 225 2.92 2.61 -25.36
C GLU A 225 2.48 4.01 -24.93
N VAL A 226 2.03 4.18 -23.69
CA VAL A 226 1.45 5.43 -23.20
C VAL A 226 2.40 6.25 -22.34
N ARG A 227 3.48 5.65 -21.84
CA ARG A 227 4.48 6.34 -21.02
C ARG A 227 5.04 7.57 -21.75
N GLY A 228 5.01 8.71 -21.06
CA GLY A 228 5.43 10.01 -21.59
C GLY A 228 4.44 10.67 -22.55
N ARG A 229 3.36 9.99 -22.94
CA ARG A 229 2.29 10.58 -23.75
C ARG A 229 1.27 11.29 -22.88
N ASN A 230 0.49 12.18 -23.49
CA ASN A 230 -0.61 12.84 -22.81
C ASN A 230 -1.90 11.99 -22.92
N PRO A 231 -2.75 11.89 -21.88
CA PRO A 231 -4.01 11.12 -21.90
C PRO A 231 -4.99 11.50 -23.02
N ARG A 232 -4.75 12.62 -23.72
CA ARG A 232 -5.50 13.02 -24.91
C ARG A 232 -5.58 11.96 -26.02
N ILE A 233 -4.71 10.95 -26.01
CA ILE A 233 -4.79 9.79 -26.92
C ILE A 233 -6.14 9.06 -26.84
N LEU A 234 -6.85 9.16 -25.71
CA LEU A 234 -8.16 8.55 -25.49
C LEU A 234 -9.33 9.44 -25.95
N LYS A 235 -9.08 10.69 -26.40
CA LYS A 235 -10.15 11.62 -26.76
C LYS A 235 -10.98 11.09 -27.93
N SER A 236 -12.28 11.02 -27.73
CA SER A 236 -13.24 10.72 -28.80
C SER A 236 -13.52 11.92 -29.71
N GLY A 237 -13.47 13.13 -29.13
CA GLY A 237 -13.95 14.38 -29.74
C GLY A 237 -15.32 14.86 -29.23
N ALA A 238 -16.01 14.07 -28.40
CA ALA A 238 -17.33 14.41 -27.87
C ALA A 238 -17.28 15.40 -26.69
N THR A 239 -16.24 15.33 -25.84
CA THR A 239 -16.02 16.30 -24.76
C THR A 239 -15.53 17.63 -25.32
N SER A 240 -16.14 18.73 -24.88
CA SER A 240 -15.87 20.09 -25.35
C SER A 240 -14.50 20.60 -24.95
N GLY A 241 -13.96 21.56 -25.71
CA GLY A 241 -12.72 22.25 -25.35
C GLY A 241 -12.82 23.05 -24.04
N GLN A 242 -14.02 23.51 -23.68
CA GLN A 242 -14.28 24.25 -22.46
C GLN A 242 -14.11 23.37 -21.22
N GLU A 243 -14.67 22.15 -21.22
CA GLU A 243 -14.55 21.20 -20.09
C GLU A 243 -13.09 20.84 -19.82
N TYR A 244 -12.26 20.70 -20.87
CA TYR A 244 -10.82 20.52 -20.69
C TYR A 244 -10.12 21.76 -20.12
N GLY A 245 -10.55 22.96 -20.51
CA GLY A 245 -10.03 24.21 -19.95
C GLY A 245 -10.33 24.33 -18.46
N GLU A 246 -11.57 24.03 -18.07
CA GLU A 246 -12.02 23.98 -16.67
C GLU A 246 -11.20 22.97 -15.87
N LEU A 247 -11.04 21.74 -16.37
CA LEU A 247 -10.18 20.72 -15.77
C LEU A 247 -8.78 21.24 -15.47
N TRP A 248 -8.10 21.81 -16.47
CA TRP A 248 -6.72 22.27 -16.30
C TRP A 248 -6.65 23.43 -15.31
N SER A 249 -7.60 24.37 -15.37
CA SER A 249 -7.64 25.49 -14.44
C SER A 249 -7.84 25.04 -12.98
N THR A 250 -8.71 24.05 -12.74
CA THR A 250 -8.99 23.51 -11.41
C THR A 250 -7.78 22.79 -10.83
N ILE A 251 -7.19 21.84 -11.56
CA ILE A 251 -6.09 21.04 -11.01
C ILE A 251 -4.81 21.85 -10.86
N LEU A 252 -4.56 22.84 -11.72
CA LEU A 252 -3.41 23.74 -11.60
C LEU A 252 -3.58 24.76 -10.47
N ALA A 253 -4.82 25.13 -10.12
CA ALA A 253 -5.11 25.87 -8.90
C ALA A 253 -4.89 25.04 -7.62
N GLY A 254 -4.67 23.73 -7.78
CA GLY A 254 -4.41 22.82 -6.66
C GLY A 254 -5.68 22.23 -6.05
N GLU A 255 -6.81 22.35 -6.75
CA GLU A 255 -8.12 21.81 -6.40
C GLU A 255 -8.39 20.46 -7.08
N ILE A 256 -9.37 19.72 -6.59
CA ILE A 256 -9.81 18.45 -7.17
C ILE A 256 -10.83 18.74 -8.28
N TRP A 257 -10.64 18.10 -9.43
CA TRP A 257 -11.61 18.14 -10.54
C TRP A 257 -12.38 16.83 -10.65
N GLU A 258 -13.68 16.90 -10.87
CA GLU A 258 -14.56 15.74 -11.11
C GLU A 258 -15.43 15.96 -12.35
N GLY A 259 -15.60 14.92 -13.16
CA GLY A 259 -16.47 14.98 -14.33
C GLY A 259 -16.55 13.67 -15.11
N GLU A 260 -17.34 13.68 -16.18
CA GLU A 260 -17.52 12.55 -17.09
C GLU A 260 -16.83 12.82 -18.43
N PHE A 261 -16.20 11.79 -19.00
CA PHE A 261 -15.62 11.84 -20.34
C PHE A 261 -16.21 10.73 -21.19
N GLU A 262 -16.50 11.06 -22.45
CA GLU A 262 -16.74 10.05 -23.47
C GLU A 262 -15.44 9.83 -24.24
N ASN A 263 -14.81 8.68 -24.05
CA ASN A 263 -13.49 8.37 -24.59
C ASN A 263 -13.55 7.21 -25.58
N ARG A 264 -12.45 7.03 -26.31
CA ARG A 264 -12.27 5.97 -27.30
C ARG A 264 -11.11 5.06 -26.92
N ARG A 265 -11.36 3.75 -26.89
CA ARG A 265 -10.35 2.71 -26.64
C ARG A 265 -9.44 2.54 -27.87
N LYS A 266 -8.36 1.77 -27.72
CA LYS A 266 -7.42 1.45 -28.81
C LYS A 266 -8.08 0.77 -30.01
N ASP A 267 -9.09 -0.06 -29.78
CA ASP A 267 -9.85 -0.77 -30.82
C ASP A 267 -10.89 0.12 -31.52
N GLY A 268 -11.04 1.38 -31.10
CA GLY A 268 -12.01 2.34 -31.64
C GLY A 268 -13.37 2.34 -30.95
N SER A 269 -13.64 1.42 -30.02
CA SER A 269 -14.89 1.40 -29.26
C SER A 269 -14.99 2.59 -28.30
N MET A 270 -16.21 3.08 -28.12
CA MET A 270 -16.52 4.22 -27.26
C MET A 270 -16.87 3.74 -25.85
N TYR A 271 -16.49 4.52 -24.85
CA TYR A 271 -16.85 4.25 -23.46
C TYR A 271 -17.01 5.55 -22.68
N LEU A 272 -17.88 5.51 -21.67
CA LEU A 272 -18.11 6.62 -20.76
C LEU A 272 -17.36 6.36 -19.46
N GLU A 273 -16.52 7.29 -19.06
CA GLU A 273 -15.81 7.25 -17.77
C GLU A 273 -16.21 8.41 -16.90
N ARG A 274 -16.30 8.16 -15.60
CA ARG A 274 -16.30 9.20 -14.57
C ARG A 274 -14.90 9.30 -13.98
N ALA A 275 -14.36 10.50 -13.91
CA ALA A 275 -12.99 10.74 -13.49
C ALA A 275 -12.92 11.77 -12.35
N THR A 276 -12.09 11.46 -11.37
CA THR A 276 -11.62 12.40 -10.33
C THR A 276 -10.13 12.60 -10.52
N ILE A 277 -9.68 13.85 -10.59
CA ILE A 277 -8.28 14.20 -10.82
C ILE A 277 -7.81 15.12 -9.71
N SER A 278 -6.79 14.69 -8.98
CA SER A 278 -6.26 15.38 -7.81
C SER A 278 -4.78 15.72 -7.97
N PRO A 279 -4.35 16.93 -7.58
CA PRO A 279 -2.95 17.30 -7.53
C PRO A 279 -2.26 16.67 -6.31
N VAL A 280 -1.07 16.11 -6.53
CA VAL A 280 -0.18 15.61 -5.47
C VAL A 280 0.93 16.61 -5.26
N ARG A 281 1.05 17.07 -4.01
CA ARG A 281 2.01 18.09 -3.59
C ARG A 281 3.19 17.44 -2.86
N ASP A 282 4.36 18.05 -2.99
CA ASP A 282 5.52 17.71 -2.15
C ASP A 282 5.46 18.42 -0.79
N GLU A 283 6.47 18.19 0.05
CA GLU A 283 6.59 18.79 1.39
C GLU A 283 6.63 20.33 1.36
N ALA A 284 7.04 20.92 0.23
CA ALA A 284 7.05 22.37 0.02
C ALA A 284 5.70 22.92 -0.49
N GLY A 285 4.69 22.06 -0.66
CA GLY A 285 3.36 22.41 -1.16
C GLY A 285 3.27 22.58 -2.67
N VAL A 286 4.34 22.26 -3.42
CA VAL A 286 4.41 22.39 -4.87
C VAL A 286 3.78 21.16 -5.53
N ILE A 287 2.91 21.38 -6.51
CA ILE A 287 2.30 20.29 -7.28
C ILE A 287 3.38 19.59 -8.11
N ARG A 288 3.56 18.28 -7.88
CA ARG A 288 4.53 17.44 -8.59
C ARG A 288 3.88 16.52 -9.62
N HIS A 289 2.69 16.01 -9.29
CA HIS A 289 1.98 15.04 -10.11
C HIS A 289 0.48 15.30 -10.08
N PHE A 290 -0.22 14.80 -11.08
CA PHE A 290 -1.68 14.63 -11.02
C PHE A 290 -2.01 13.15 -11.00
N VAL A 291 -2.90 12.77 -10.08
CA VAL A 291 -3.45 11.41 -10.00
C VAL A 291 -4.89 11.46 -10.45
N ALA A 292 -5.20 10.71 -11.50
CA ALA A 292 -6.54 10.52 -12.01
C ALA A 292 -7.04 9.12 -11.64
N VAL A 293 -8.20 9.05 -10.99
CA VAL A 293 -8.94 7.81 -10.74
C VAL A 293 -10.19 7.84 -11.62
N LYS A 294 -10.39 6.77 -12.39
CA LYS A 294 -11.39 6.69 -13.46
C LYS A 294 -12.21 5.41 -13.33
N GLU A 295 -13.52 5.56 -13.36
CA GLU A 295 -14.47 4.46 -13.33
C GLU A 295 -15.20 4.39 -14.67
N ASP A 296 -15.24 3.20 -15.30
CA ASP A 296 -16.07 2.98 -16.47
C ASP A 296 -17.53 2.84 -16.02
N ILE A 297 -18.38 3.76 -16.48
CA ILE A 297 -19.80 3.84 -16.12
C ILE A 297 -20.71 3.45 -17.29
N THR A 298 -20.15 2.89 -18.37
CA THR A 298 -20.89 2.55 -19.60
C THR A 298 -22.02 1.56 -19.32
N GLU A 299 -21.72 0.45 -18.64
CA GLU A 299 -22.71 -0.58 -18.31
C GLU A 299 -23.76 -0.04 -17.32
N ARG A 300 -23.30 0.69 -16.30
CA ARG A 300 -24.17 1.31 -15.29
C ARG A 300 -25.19 2.26 -15.93
N ARG A 301 -24.74 3.17 -16.81
CA ARG A 301 -25.64 4.08 -17.54
C ARG A 301 -26.61 3.34 -18.44
N ALA A 302 -26.16 2.29 -19.12
CA ALA A 302 -27.03 1.48 -19.96
C ALA A 302 -28.14 0.78 -19.15
N LEU A 303 -27.80 0.27 -17.96
CA LEU A 303 -28.77 -0.34 -17.05
C LEU A 303 -29.75 0.69 -16.47
N GLU A 304 -29.27 1.86 -16.05
CA GLU A 304 -30.10 2.97 -15.57
C GLU A 304 -31.11 3.42 -16.63
N LEU A 305 -30.67 3.59 -17.88
CA LEU A 305 -31.55 3.95 -18.99
C LEU A 305 -32.62 2.87 -19.28
N LYS A 306 -32.23 1.59 -19.25
CA LYS A 306 -33.17 0.46 -19.42
C LYS A 306 -34.21 0.44 -18.31
N LEU A 307 -33.82 0.69 -17.07
CA LEU A 307 -34.72 0.73 -15.92
C LEU A 307 -35.71 1.90 -16.03
N VAL A 308 -35.23 3.10 -16.37
CA VAL A 308 -36.10 4.27 -16.59
C VAL A 308 -37.10 3.99 -17.71
N GLN A 309 -36.67 3.36 -18.81
CA GLN A 309 -37.56 3.00 -19.90
C GLN A 309 -38.61 1.96 -19.48
N ALA A 310 -38.22 0.95 -18.70
CA ALA A 310 -39.14 -0.06 -18.18
C ALA A 310 -40.19 0.55 -17.25
N GLN A 311 -39.79 1.45 -16.34
CA GLN A 311 -40.72 2.17 -15.45
C GLN A 311 -41.73 3.03 -16.22
N LYS A 312 -41.27 3.72 -17.27
CA LYS A 312 -42.17 4.50 -18.15
C LYS A 312 -43.20 3.61 -18.83
N LEU A 313 -42.79 2.45 -19.33
CA LEU A 313 -43.69 1.48 -19.97
C LEU A 313 -44.69 0.89 -18.97
N GLU A 314 -44.26 0.57 -17.75
CA GLU A 314 -45.13 0.09 -16.67
C GLU A 314 -46.20 1.12 -16.31
N ALA A 315 -45.81 2.39 -16.11
CA ALA A 315 -46.73 3.48 -15.82
C ALA A 315 -47.77 3.67 -16.95
N ILE A 316 -47.33 3.62 -18.22
CA ILE A 316 -48.22 3.66 -19.38
C ILE A 316 -49.19 2.47 -19.36
N GLY A 317 -48.71 1.26 -19.03
CA GLY A 317 -49.53 0.05 -18.97
C GLY A 317 -50.61 0.08 -17.89
N LEU A 318 -50.31 0.62 -16.70
CA LEU A 318 -51.29 0.79 -15.63
C LEU A 318 -52.40 1.78 -16.02
N LEU A 319 -52.04 2.94 -16.59
CA LEU A 319 -52.98 3.94 -17.06
C LEU A 319 -53.84 3.40 -18.22
N ALA A 320 -53.20 2.72 -19.18
CA ALA A 320 -53.86 2.04 -20.29
C ALA A 320 -54.87 1.00 -19.81
N GLY A 321 -54.53 0.24 -18.76
CA GLY A 321 -55.41 -0.73 -18.11
C GLY A 321 -56.73 -0.14 -17.63
N GLY A 322 -56.65 0.92 -16.82
CA GLY A 322 -57.83 1.61 -16.28
C GLY A 322 -58.67 2.26 -17.38
N VAL A 323 -58.02 3.01 -18.28
CA VAL A 323 -58.70 3.71 -19.38
C VAL A 323 -59.39 2.72 -20.33
N ALA A 324 -58.74 1.62 -20.70
CA ALA A 324 -59.33 0.64 -21.60
C ALA A 324 -60.51 -0.11 -20.97
N HIS A 325 -60.47 -0.39 -19.66
CA HIS A 325 -61.61 -0.95 -18.94
C HIS A 325 -62.84 -0.03 -19.06
N ASP A 326 -62.66 1.27 -18.81
CA ASP A 326 -63.74 2.24 -18.85
C ASP A 326 -64.30 2.42 -20.27
N PHE A 327 -63.44 2.47 -21.29
CA PHE A 327 -63.88 2.50 -22.69
C PHE A 327 -64.64 1.22 -23.07
N ASN A 328 -64.16 0.04 -22.69
CA ASN A 328 -64.82 -1.22 -23.01
C ASN A 328 -66.22 -1.29 -22.37
N ASN A 329 -66.40 -0.75 -21.16
CA ASN A 329 -67.72 -0.67 -20.54
C ASN A 329 -68.69 0.19 -21.36
N LEU A 330 -68.25 1.37 -21.81
CA LEU A 330 -69.06 2.25 -22.66
C LEU A 330 -69.35 1.61 -24.03
N LEU A 331 -68.35 1.01 -24.66
CA LEU A 331 -68.49 0.35 -25.96
C LEU A 331 -69.41 -0.87 -25.88
N THR A 332 -69.38 -1.64 -24.78
CA THR A 332 -70.29 -2.77 -24.57
C THR A 332 -71.75 -2.31 -24.61
N VAL A 333 -72.04 -1.17 -23.99
CA VAL A 333 -73.39 -0.58 -23.98
C VAL A 333 -73.77 -0.07 -25.38
N ILE A 334 -72.89 0.68 -26.04
CA ILE A 334 -73.12 1.23 -27.39
C ILE A 334 -73.35 0.11 -28.41
N ASN A 335 -72.50 -0.89 -28.41
CA ASN A 335 -72.58 -2.02 -29.33
C ASN A 335 -73.82 -2.87 -29.03
N GLY A 336 -74.11 -3.15 -27.76
CA GLY A 336 -75.30 -3.91 -27.36
C GLY A 336 -76.62 -3.24 -27.78
N TYR A 337 -76.78 -1.93 -27.58
CA TYR A 337 -77.95 -1.22 -28.07
C TYR A 337 -78.01 -1.15 -29.60
N SER A 338 -76.86 -1.02 -30.27
CA SER A 338 -76.80 -1.00 -31.74
C SER A 338 -77.19 -2.35 -32.35
N GLU A 339 -76.80 -3.47 -31.74
CA GLU A 339 -77.26 -4.80 -32.14
C GLU A 339 -78.77 -4.98 -31.94
N LEU A 340 -79.30 -4.59 -30.77
CA LEU A 340 -80.74 -4.69 -30.48
C LEU A 340 -81.58 -3.85 -31.44
N LEU A 341 -81.14 -2.62 -31.77
CA LEU A 341 -81.81 -1.77 -32.74
C LEU A 341 -81.74 -2.34 -34.16
N SER A 342 -80.60 -2.93 -34.53
CA SER A 342 -80.43 -3.58 -35.84
C SER A 342 -81.32 -4.81 -36.00
N ALA A 343 -81.59 -5.53 -34.91
CA ALA A 343 -82.47 -6.70 -34.87
C ALA A 343 -83.97 -6.34 -34.96
N ASN A 344 -84.36 -5.06 -34.84
CA ASN A 344 -85.75 -4.64 -34.95
C ASN A 344 -86.22 -4.62 -36.41
N PRO A 345 -87.19 -5.48 -36.80
CA PRO A 345 -87.66 -5.56 -38.18
C PRO A 345 -88.43 -4.30 -38.63
N ALA A 346 -88.96 -3.51 -37.69
CA ALA A 346 -89.70 -2.27 -38.00
C ALA A 346 -88.79 -1.05 -38.29
N LEU A 347 -87.46 -1.19 -38.17
CA LEU A 347 -86.53 -0.09 -38.39
C LEU A 347 -86.39 0.21 -39.92
N PRO A 348 -86.57 1.47 -40.35
CA PRO A 348 -86.33 1.88 -41.74
C PRO A 348 -84.90 1.58 -42.20
N GLU A 349 -84.71 1.22 -43.47
CA GLU A 349 -83.40 0.78 -44.00
C GLU A 349 -82.30 1.85 -43.88
N GLU A 350 -82.64 3.13 -44.05
CA GLU A 350 -81.70 4.25 -43.87
C GLU A 350 -81.19 4.35 -42.43
N LEU A 351 -82.07 4.17 -41.43
CA LEU A 351 -81.68 4.14 -40.02
C LEU A 351 -80.90 2.87 -39.68
N ARG A 352 -81.26 1.72 -40.28
CA ARG A 352 -80.51 0.46 -40.14
C ARG A 352 -79.06 0.58 -40.64
N LYS A 353 -78.84 1.31 -41.74
CA LYS A 353 -77.50 1.61 -42.25
C LYS A 353 -76.69 2.46 -41.26
N GLN A 354 -77.31 3.48 -40.65
CA GLN A 354 -76.65 4.32 -39.64
C GLN A 354 -76.30 3.54 -38.36
N VAL A 355 -77.20 2.67 -37.88
CA VAL A 355 -76.93 1.83 -36.69
C VAL A 355 -75.77 0.85 -36.96
N ARG A 356 -75.68 0.27 -38.16
CA ARG A 356 -74.51 -0.55 -38.56
C ARG A 356 -73.20 0.24 -38.50
N THR A 357 -73.20 1.48 -38.99
CA THR A 357 -72.01 2.35 -38.91
C THR A 357 -71.60 2.65 -37.46
N ILE A 358 -72.57 2.86 -36.54
CA ILE A 358 -72.28 3.05 -35.11
C ILE A 358 -71.63 1.80 -34.52
N PHE A 359 -72.17 0.62 -34.81
CA PHE A 359 -71.62 -0.64 -34.36
C PHE A 359 -70.20 -0.90 -34.88
N GLU A 360 -69.98 -0.70 -36.19
CA GLU A 360 -68.66 -0.84 -36.82
C GLU A 360 -67.62 0.13 -36.20
N ALA A 361 -68.01 1.38 -35.93
CA ALA A 361 -67.15 2.35 -35.26
C ALA A 361 -66.83 1.94 -33.82
N GLY A 362 -67.81 1.38 -33.09
CA GLY A 362 -67.62 0.86 -31.73
C GLY A 362 -66.66 -0.34 -31.69
N GLU A 363 -66.80 -1.28 -32.62
CA GLU A 363 -65.86 -2.41 -32.78
C GLU A 363 -64.45 -1.95 -33.16
N GLN A 364 -64.31 -0.94 -34.04
CA GLN A 364 -63.02 -0.35 -34.35
C GLN A 364 -62.38 0.30 -33.11
N ALA A 365 -63.16 1.03 -32.31
CA ALA A 365 -62.70 1.60 -31.05
C ALA A 365 -62.26 0.51 -30.06
N ALA A 366 -63.00 -0.60 -29.94
CA ALA A 366 -62.61 -1.75 -29.12
C ALA A 366 -61.33 -2.44 -29.63
N GLY A 367 -61.11 -2.46 -30.95
CA GLY A 367 -59.86 -2.89 -31.56
C GLY A 367 -58.66 -1.98 -31.20
N LEU A 368 -58.88 -0.67 -31.08
CA LEU A 368 -57.86 0.28 -30.66
C LEU A 368 -57.52 0.16 -29.17
N THR A 369 -58.52 0.01 -28.29
CA THR A 369 -58.30 -0.17 -26.84
C THR A 369 -57.51 -1.44 -26.56
N ARG A 370 -57.80 -2.56 -27.27
CA ARG A 370 -57.02 -3.80 -27.17
C ARG A 370 -55.55 -3.64 -27.59
N ARG A 371 -55.28 -2.90 -28.66
CA ARG A 371 -53.91 -2.60 -29.11
C ARG A 371 -53.14 -1.73 -28.12
N LEU A 372 -53.82 -0.76 -27.52
CA LEU A 372 -53.26 0.11 -26.48
C LEU A 372 -52.92 -0.69 -25.21
N LEU A 373 -53.76 -1.65 -24.81
CA LEU A 373 -53.47 -2.59 -23.72
C LEU A 373 -52.26 -3.49 -24.01
N ALA A 374 -52.10 -3.93 -25.25
CA ALA A 374 -50.98 -4.79 -25.66
C ALA A 374 -49.62 -4.08 -25.55
N LEU A 375 -49.56 -2.77 -25.83
CA LEU A 375 -48.35 -1.96 -25.69
C LEU A 375 -47.88 -1.86 -24.23
N GLY A 376 -48.81 -1.75 -23.30
CA GLY A 376 -48.52 -1.69 -21.86
C GLY A 376 -48.18 -3.04 -21.22
N ARG A 377 -48.53 -4.16 -21.88
CA ARG A 377 -48.42 -5.53 -21.36
C ARG A 377 -47.26 -6.34 -21.94
N GLN A 378 -46.23 -5.73 -22.53
CA GLN A 378 -45.01 -6.46 -22.92
C GLN A 378 -44.16 -6.93 -21.72
N GLN A 379 -44.77 -7.67 -20.79
CA GLN A 379 -44.08 -8.77 -20.15
C GLN A 379 -44.14 -9.94 -21.13
N ALA A 380 -42.99 -10.54 -21.42
CA ALA A 380 -42.93 -11.81 -22.15
C ALA A 380 -43.86 -12.80 -21.44
N GLY A 381 -45.02 -13.09 -22.04
CA GLY A 381 -45.88 -14.15 -21.56
C GLY A 381 -45.11 -15.48 -21.59
N PRO A 382 -45.48 -16.45 -20.75
CA PRO A 382 -44.85 -17.77 -20.81
C PRO A 382 -44.93 -18.30 -22.25
N PRO A 383 -43.87 -18.95 -22.76
CA PRO A 383 -43.85 -19.45 -24.12
C PRO A 383 -45.07 -20.34 -24.36
N ALA A 384 -45.94 -19.91 -25.28
CA ALA A 384 -47.07 -20.71 -25.71
C ALA A 384 -46.57 -21.75 -26.72
N VAL A 385 -47.03 -23.00 -26.59
CA VAL A 385 -46.81 -24.02 -27.62
C VAL A 385 -47.62 -23.59 -28.84
N VAL A 386 -46.92 -23.22 -29.90
CA VAL A 386 -47.53 -22.83 -31.17
C VAL A 386 -47.49 -24.02 -32.12
N ASP A 387 -48.63 -24.38 -32.71
CA ASP A 387 -48.68 -25.35 -33.80
C ASP A 387 -48.14 -24.71 -35.08
N LEU A 388 -46.93 -25.12 -35.46
CA LEU A 388 -46.25 -24.62 -36.65
C LEU A 388 -47.02 -24.95 -37.94
N ASN A 389 -47.86 -25.98 -37.96
CA ASN A 389 -48.69 -26.29 -39.13
C ASN A 389 -49.78 -25.24 -39.30
N GLN A 390 -50.41 -24.79 -38.21
CA GLN A 390 -51.42 -23.74 -38.25
C GLN A 390 -50.81 -22.41 -38.74
N VAL A 391 -49.63 -22.05 -38.25
CA VAL A 391 -48.92 -20.82 -38.70
C VAL A 391 -48.54 -20.91 -40.17
N ALA A 392 -48.14 -22.09 -40.65
CA ALA A 392 -47.80 -22.30 -42.05
C ALA A 392 -49.02 -22.27 -42.98
N ASP A 393 -50.18 -22.75 -42.52
CA ASP A 393 -51.44 -22.68 -43.27
C ASP A 393 -51.98 -21.24 -43.31
N ASP A 394 -51.95 -20.51 -42.19
CA ASP A 394 -52.35 -19.09 -42.12
C ASP A 394 -51.48 -18.21 -43.04
N LEU A 395 -50.16 -18.48 -43.12
CA LEU A 395 -49.26 -17.81 -44.06
C LEU A 395 -49.54 -18.19 -45.52
N ARG A 396 -49.94 -19.44 -45.78
CA ARG A 396 -50.26 -19.91 -47.14
C ARG A 396 -51.54 -19.27 -47.67
N ASP A 397 -52.52 -19.06 -46.80
CA ASP A 397 -53.77 -18.36 -47.11
C ASP A 397 -53.55 -16.84 -47.27
N PHE A 398 -52.55 -16.26 -46.62
CA PHE A 398 -52.19 -14.85 -46.80
C PHE A 398 -51.54 -14.54 -48.17
N TYR A 399 -50.96 -15.55 -48.83
CA TYR A 399 -50.29 -15.41 -50.14
C TYR A 399 -51.13 -15.96 -51.32
N ARG A 400 -52.40 -16.29 -51.10
CA ARG A 400 -53.41 -16.53 -52.13
C ARG A 400 -54.34 -15.33 -52.25
#